data_AF-A0A9N9IGS4-F1
#
_entry.id   AF-A0A9N9IGS4-F1
#
_cell.length_a   1.000
_cell.length_b   1.000
_cell.length_c   1.000
_cell.angle_alpha   90.00
_cell.angle_beta   90.00
_cell.angle_gamma   90.00
#
_symmetry.space_group_name_H-M   'P 1'
#
loop_
_entity.id
_entity.type
_entity.pdbx_description
1 polymer ?
#
loop_
_entity_poly.entity_id
_entity_poly.type
_entity_poly.pdbx_seq_one_letter_code
_entity_poly.pdbx_strand_id
1 'polypeptide(L)' 'TKNLTPIAYECASGIDNDLNKLLIENKYRLPWIPYDEFNIVKMIGKGGFAIVYAANWFDKS' A
#
# COMPACT_ATOMS: atom_id res chain seq x y z
N THR A 1 -29.74 -7.66 -11.37
CA THR A 1 -28.48 -6.94 -11.09
C THR A 1 -28.11 -7.23 -9.65
N LYS A 2 -27.10 -8.07 -9.38
CA LYS A 2 -26.71 -8.39 -8.00
C LYS A 2 -25.85 -7.24 -7.50
N ASN A 3 -26.42 -6.41 -6.62
CA ASN A 3 -25.67 -5.38 -5.92
C ASN A 3 -24.59 -6.07 -5.09
N LEU A 4 -23.33 -5.93 -5.50
CA LEU A 4 -22.20 -6.35 -4.69
C LEU A 4 -22.16 -5.41 -3.48
N THR A 5 -22.46 -5.94 -2.31
CA THR A 5 -22.22 -5.25 -1.05
C THR A 5 -20.71 -5.02 -0.90
N PRO A 6 -20.24 -3.81 -0.55
CA PRO A 6 -18.83 -3.60 -0.24
C PRO A 6 -18.44 -4.56 0.88
N ILE A 7 -17.41 -5.35 0.65
CA ILE A 7 -16.78 -6.19 1.66
C ILE A 7 -16.24 -5.24 2.73
N ALA A 8 -16.91 -5.16 3.88
CA ALA A 8 -16.39 -4.45 5.03
C ALA A 8 -15.12 -5.19 5.47
N TYR A 9 -13.96 -4.56 5.31
CA TYR A 9 -12.70 -5.05 5.89
C TYR A 9 -12.78 -4.88 7.41
N GLU A 10 -13.26 -5.92 8.08
CA GLU A 10 -13.29 -6.02 9.54
C GLU A 10 -11.88 -6.28 10.07
N CYS A 11 -11.00 -5.26 9.99
CA CYS A 11 -9.64 -5.27 10.54
C CYS A 11 -9.24 -3.92 11.15
N ALA A 12 -10.13 -2.94 11.23
CA ALA A 12 -9.80 -1.58 11.68
C ALA A 12 -10.00 -1.37 13.20
N SER A 13 -10.01 -2.41 14.03
CA SER A 13 -10.30 -2.29 15.47
C SER A 13 -9.16 -1.65 16.30
N GLY A 14 -8.14 -1.09 15.67
CA GLY A 14 -7.03 -0.40 16.32
C GLY A 14 -6.47 0.79 15.56
N ILE A 15 -7.19 1.29 14.54
CA ILE A 15 -6.77 2.50 13.84
C ILE A 15 -7.26 3.69 14.66
N ASP A 16 -6.33 4.48 15.19
CA ASP A 16 -6.63 5.73 15.86
C ASP A 16 -7.59 6.57 15.00
N ASN A 17 -8.65 7.08 15.60
CA ASN A 17 -9.63 7.94 14.92
C ASN A 17 -8.95 9.15 14.26
N ASP A 18 -7.83 9.62 14.81
CA ASP A 18 -7.03 10.69 14.24
C ASP A 18 -6.35 10.26 12.94
N LEU A 19 -5.84 9.03 12.84
CA LEU A 19 -5.25 8.50 11.60
C LEU A 19 -6.30 8.35 10.50
N ASN A 20 -7.48 7.82 10.85
CA ASN A 20 -8.60 7.73 9.91
C ASN A 20 -8.99 9.12 9.38
N LYS A 21 -9.04 10.12 10.26
CA LYS A 21 -9.31 11.51 9.87
C LYS A 21 -8.24 12.04 8.90
N LEU A 22 -6.96 11.81 9.17
CA LEU A 22 -5.86 12.27 8.32
C LEU A 22 -5.85 11.61 6.93
N LEU A 23 -6.22 10.33 6.84
CA LEU A 23 -6.28 9.57 5.58
C LEU A 23 -7.56 9.87 4.79
N ILE A 24 -8.72 9.96 5.45
CA ILE A 24 -10.04 10.19 4.80
C ILE A 24 -10.16 11.63 4.32
N GLU A 25 -9.69 12.61 5.10
CA GLU A 25 -9.71 14.02 4.70
C GLU A 25 -8.69 14.33 3.58
N ASN A 26 -7.94 13.32 3.10
CA ASN A 26 -6.93 13.46 2.05
C ASN A 26 -5.88 14.54 2.35
N LYS A 27 -5.75 14.94 3.63
CA LYS A 27 -4.82 15.99 4.08
C LYS A 27 -3.37 15.57 3.84
N TYR A 28 -3.11 14.27 3.97
CA TYR A 28 -1.82 13.66 3.66
C TYR A 28 -2.03 12.60 2.58
N ARG A 29 -2.14 13.04 1.32
CA ARG A 29 -2.06 12.13 0.18
C ARG A 29 -0.67 11.51 0.17
N LEU A 30 -0.57 10.25 0.55
CA LEU A 30 0.61 9.45 0.28
C LEU A 30 0.62 9.16 -1.22
N PRO A 31 1.58 9.70 -2.00
CA PRO A 31 1.67 9.35 -3.41
C PRO A 31 1.97 7.85 -3.50
N TRP A 32 1.05 7.10 -4.11
CA TRP A 32 1.23 5.69 -4.35
C TRP A 32 1.93 5.49 -5.70
N ILE A 33 3.00 4.71 -5.71
CA ILE A 33 3.70 4.31 -6.93
C ILE A 33 3.20 2.90 -7.31
N PRO A 34 2.60 2.71 -8.50
CA PRO A 34 2.21 1.40 -8.99
C PRO A 34 3.38 0.42 -9.00
N TYR A 35 3.12 -0.82 -8.58
CA TYR A 35 4.15 -1.85 -8.52
C TYR A 35 4.79 -2.16 -9.89
N ASP A 36 3.99 -2.06 -10.96
CA ASP A 36 4.43 -2.32 -12.33
C ASP A 36 5.44 -1.28 -12.86
N GLU A 37 5.65 -0.17 -12.13
CA GLU A 37 6.70 0.81 -12.44
C GLU A 37 8.08 0.39 -11.92
N PHE A 38 8.17 -0.72 -11.19
CA PHE A 38 9.43 -1.24 -10.67
C PHE A 38 9.91 -2.45 -11.48
N ASN A 39 11.10 -2.35 -12.05
CA ASN A 39 11.82 -3.50 -12.57
C ASN A 39 12.61 -4.16 -11.45
N ILE A 40 12.13 -5.30 -10.96
CA ILE A 40 12.81 -6.04 -9.89
C ILE A 40 14.13 -6.60 -10.40
N VAL A 41 15.22 -6.22 -9.73
CA VAL A 41 16.57 -6.64 -10.07
C VAL A 41 16.94 -7.91 -9.30
N LYS A 42 16.76 -7.92 -7.97
CA LYS A 42 17.09 -9.08 -7.12
C LYS A 42 16.46 -9.04 -5.73
N MET A 43 16.30 -10.19 -5.10
CA MET A 43 15.96 -10.28 -3.67
C MET A 43 17.20 -9.92 -2.82
N ILE A 44 17.00 -9.08 -1.81
CA ILE A 44 18.06 -8.67 -0.88
C ILE A 44 17.95 -9.40 0.46
N GLY A 45 16.75 -9.82 0.83
CA GLY A 45 16.55 -10.56 2.06
C GLY A 45 15.11 -10.98 2.31
N LYS A 46 14.94 -11.92 3.23
CA LYS A 46 13.66 -12.40 3.71
C LYS A 46 13.70 -12.45 5.23
N GLY A 47 12.76 -11.75 5.86
CA GLY A 47 12.52 -11.81 7.30
C GLY A 47 11.25 -12.59 7.61
N GLY A 48 10.86 -12.64 8.89
CA GLY A 48 9.61 -13.27 9.32
C GLY A 48 8.34 -12.57 8.83
N PHE A 49 8.43 -11.28 8.50
CA PHE A 49 7.26 -10.46 8.14
C PHE A 49 7.28 -9.97 6.68
N ALA A 50 8.42 -10.00 6.00
CA ALA A 50 8.54 -9.41 4.67
C ALA A 50 9.69 -10.01 3.86
N ILE A 51 9.62 -9.81 2.54
CA ILE A 51 10.70 -10.05 1.59
C ILE A 51 11.07 -8.70 0.97
N VAL A 52 12.37 -8.40 0.91
CA VAL A 52 12.89 -7.16 0.38
C VAL A 52 13.56 -7.41 -0.97
N TYR A 53 13.20 -6.61 -1.98
CA TYR A 53 13.77 -6.64 -3.32
C TYR A 53 14.45 -5.31 -3.65
N ALA A 54 15.56 -5.38 -4.39
CA ALA A 54 16.13 -4.24 -5.09
C ALA A 54 15.43 -4.12 -6.44
N ALA A 55 15.02 -2.90 -6.82
CA ALA A 55 14.37 -2.63 -8.09
C ALA A 55 14.84 -1.29 -8.67
N ASN A 56 14.81 -1.19 -10.00
CA ASN A 56 14.93 0.07 -10.70
C ASN A 56 13.52 0.64 -10.89
N TRP A 57 13.35 1.96 -10.70
CA TRP A 57 12.09 2.64 -10.94
C TRP A 57 12.15 3.37 -12.28
N PHE A 58 11.22 3.06 -13.18
CA PHE A 58 11.26 3.54 -14.56
C PHE A 58 11.11 5.07 -14.71
N ASP A 59 10.43 5.75 -13.78
CA ASP A 59 10.14 7.19 -13.87
C ASP A 59 11.36 8.11 -13.65
N LYS A 60 12.49 7.58 -13.16
CA LYS A 60 13.65 8.40 -12.75
C LYS A 60 15.00 7.93 -13.28
N SER A 61 15.01 7.08 -14.32
CA SER A 61 16.24 6.68 -15.02
C SER A 61 16.71 7.74 -16.00
#